data_AF-A0AAU7AD70-F1
#
_entry.id   AF-A0AAU7AD70-F1
#
_cell.length_a   1.000
_cell.length_b   1.000
_cell.length_c   1.000
_cell.angle_alpha   90.00
_cell.angle_beta   90.00
_cell.angle_gamma   90.00
#
_symmetry.space_group_name_H-M   'P 1'
#
loop_
_entity.id
_entity.type
_entity.pdbx_description
1 polymer ?
#
loop_
_entity_poly.entity_id
_entity_poly.type
_entity_poly.pdbx_seq_one_letter_code
_entity_poly.pdbx_strand_id
1 'polypeptide(L)'
;MTNNASQRRFLVVGGTGMLAPLCQALPPKELVIAARFVSHHSQLLTFSNAVQRVELDYHSVPSANGFLQNLALWPNMQSCILWVHSPAQSFSQAVIQAFAQRRKPPHIIEVLGSQATPTDLSHIEKLNLIRRTTVRLGRHQEPTGWRWLTHREISAKVALPLMKDHPTLGLDRI
;
A
#
# COMPACT_ATOMS: atom_id res chain seq x y z
N MET A 1 -9.23 13.23 -23.09
CA MET A 1 -8.79 12.24 -22.08
C MET A 1 -9.21 12.78 -20.73
N THR A 2 -10.28 12.23 -20.14
CA THR A 2 -10.74 12.70 -18.82
C THR A 2 -9.68 12.40 -17.77
N ASN A 3 -9.34 13.41 -16.97
CA ASN A 3 -8.30 13.33 -15.97
C ASN A 3 -8.74 12.40 -14.81
N ASN A 4 -8.58 11.08 -14.99
CA ASN A 4 -8.96 10.05 -14.01
C ASN A 4 -8.14 10.11 -12.70
N ALA A 5 -7.16 11.03 -12.62
CA ALA A 5 -6.38 11.35 -11.43
C ALA A 5 -7.23 11.59 -10.17
N SER A 6 -8.38 12.26 -10.33
CA SER A 6 -9.30 12.56 -9.22
C SER A 6 -10.08 11.33 -8.71
N GLN A 7 -10.09 10.24 -9.46
CA GLN A 7 -10.76 8.99 -9.05
C GLN A 7 -9.84 8.10 -8.22
N ARG A 8 -8.53 8.37 -8.17
CA ARG A 8 -7.55 7.55 -7.43
C ARG A 8 -7.73 7.77 -5.92
N ARG A 9 -8.24 6.74 -5.25
CA ARG A 9 -8.55 6.74 -3.82
C ARG A 9 -7.67 5.77 -3.02
N PHE A 10 -7.07 4.78 -3.69
CA PHE A 10 -6.24 3.76 -3.05
C PHE A 10 -4.86 3.68 -3.70
N LEU A 11 -3.82 3.65 -2.88
CA LEU A 11 -2.45 3.39 -3.28
C LEU A 11 -1.94 2.15 -2.56
N VAL A 12 -1.38 1.19 -3.30
CA VAL A 12 -0.68 0.04 -2.74
C VAL A 12 0.77 0.03 -3.22
N VAL A 13 1.69 0.28 -2.30
CA VAL A 13 3.12 0.09 -2.51
C VAL A 13 3.48 -1.35 -2.19
N GLY A 14 4.11 -2.06 -3.13
CA GLY A 14 4.41 -3.50 -3.01
C GLY A 14 3.22 -4.40 -3.36
N GLY A 15 2.23 -3.90 -4.09
CA GLY A 15 0.95 -4.59 -4.34
C GLY A 15 0.99 -5.82 -5.25
N THR A 16 2.11 -6.13 -5.90
CA THR A 16 2.21 -7.23 -6.87
C THR A 16 2.49 -8.60 -6.24
N GLY A 17 2.97 -8.65 -5.00
CA GLY A 17 3.33 -9.89 -4.31
C GLY A 17 2.19 -10.49 -3.46
N MET A 18 2.44 -10.69 -2.16
CA MET A 18 1.45 -11.23 -1.22
C MET A 18 0.18 -10.37 -1.05
N LEU A 19 0.19 -9.11 -1.52
CA LEU A 19 -0.97 -8.23 -1.56
C LEU A 19 -1.74 -8.25 -2.89
N ALA A 20 -1.34 -9.09 -3.85
CA ALA A 20 -2.03 -9.18 -5.13
C ALA A 20 -3.53 -9.49 -5.00
N PRO A 21 -3.99 -10.43 -4.13
CA PRO A 21 -5.42 -10.66 -3.92
C PRO A 21 -6.18 -9.42 -3.45
N LEU A 22 -5.60 -8.64 -2.53
CA LEU A 22 -6.19 -7.35 -2.11
C LEU A 22 -6.30 -6.38 -3.28
N CYS A 23 -5.23 -6.23 -4.07
CA CYS A 23 -5.22 -5.36 -5.23
C CYS A 23 -6.25 -5.78 -6.31
N GLN A 24 -6.53 -7.07 -6.45
CA GLN A 24 -7.56 -7.58 -7.36
C GLN A 24 -8.98 -7.30 -6.85
N ALA A 25 -9.19 -7.27 -5.54
CA ALA A 25 -10.49 -6.98 -4.92
C ALA A 25 -10.83 -5.48 -4.88
N LEU A 26 -9.84 -4.60 -4.96
CA LEU A 26 -10.05 -3.15 -4.92
C LEU A 26 -10.60 -2.60 -6.25
N PRO A 27 -11.40 -1.51 -6.24
CA PRO A 27 -11.96 -0.92 -7.45
C PRO A 27 -10.86 -0.48 -8.43
N PRO A 28 -10.76 -1.09 -9.64
CA PRO A 28 -9.61 -0.88 -10.52
C PRO A 28 -9.37 0.57 -10.93
N LYS A 29 -10.45 1.34 -11.18
CA LYS A 29 -10.37 2.75 -11.58
C LYS A 29 -9.90 3.67 -10.45
N GLU A 30 -10.01 3.22 -9.20
CA GLU A 30 -9.62 4.00 -8.02
C GLU A 30 -8.25 3.59 -7.48
N LEU A 31 -7.68 2.48 -7.99
CA LEU A 31 -6.44 1.89 -7.51
C LEU A 31 -5.21 2.35 -8.29
N VAL A 32 -4.17 2.67 -7.54
CA VAL A 32 -2.78 2.80 -7.99
C VAL A 32 -1.94 1.70 -7.34
N ILE A 33 -1.21 0.93 -8.14
CA ILE A 33 -0.21 -0.02 -7.66
C ILE A 33 1.18 0.52 -7.99
N ALA A 34 2.03 0.65 -6.98
CA ALA A 34 3.43 1.02 -7.15
C ALA A 34 4.32 -0.16 -6.75
N ALA A 35 5.10 -0.68 -7.69
CA ALA A 35 5.94 -1.86 -7.48
C ALA A 35 7.02 -1.96 -8.56
N ARG A 36 7.96 -2.89 -8.38
CA ARG A 36 8.84 -3.36 -9.45
C ARG A 36 8.07 -4.33 -10.32
N PHE A 37 7.86 -4.00 -11.59
CA PHE A 37 7.07 -4.86 -12.50
C PHE A 37 7.93 -5.82 -13.35
N VAL A 38 9.26 -5.75 -13.20
CA VAL A 38 10.26 -6.36 -14.09
C VAL A 38 10.33 -7.91 -14.02
N SER A 39 9.81 -8.56 -12.97
CA SER A 39 9.88 -10.04 -12.79
C SER A 39 8.53 -10.74 -12.66
N HIS A 40 7.42 -10.01 -12.74
CA HIS A 40 6.07 -10.50 -12.41
C HIS A 40 5.11 -10.44 -13.61
N HIS A 41 5.63 -10.74 -14.82
CA HIS A 41 4.87 -10.63 -16.07
C HIS A 41 3.54 -11.41 -16.05
N SER A 42 3.47 -12.56 -15.36
CA SER A 42 2.24 -13.33 -15.19
C SER A 42 1.23 -12.68 -14.24
N GLN A 43 1.68 -12.03 -13.16
CA GLN A 43 0.79 -11.34 -12.21
C GLN A 43 0.31 -10.00 -12.75
N LEU A 44 1.09 -9.33 -13.60
CA LEU A 44 0.66 -8.12 -14.32
C LEU A 44 -0.60 -8.33 -15.16
N LEU A 45 -0.72 -9.50 -15.79
CA LEU A 45 -1.89 -9.87 -16.59
C LEU A 45 -3.15 -10.10 -15.73
N THR A 46 -2.99 -10.33 -14.43
CA THR A 46 -4.14 -10.54 -13.52
C THR A 46 -4.81 -9.23 -13.09
N PHE A 47 -4.12 -8.10 -13.23
CA PHE A 47 -4.70 -6.80 -12.89
C PHE A 47 -5.43 -6.21 -14.09
N SER A 48 -6.64 -5.71 -13.86
CA SER A 48 -7.41 -4.95 -14.86
C SER A 48 -6.59 -3.80 -15.44
N ASN A 49 -6.72 -3.55 -16.74
CA ASN A 49 -6.07 -2.42 -17.42
C ASN A 49 -6.53 -1.04 -16.91
N ALA A 50 -7.61 -0.99 -16.11
CA ALA A 50 -8.05 0.24 -15.45
C ALA A 50 -7.20 0.61 -14.22
N VAL A 51 -6.46 -0.37 -13.66
CA VAL A 51 -5.52 -0.14 -12.56
C VAL A 51 -4.35 0.70 -13.07
N GLN A 52 -4.05 1.80 -12.39
CA GLN A 52 -2.86 2.57 -12.69
C GLN A 52 -1.64 1.87 -12.08
N ARG A 53 -0.64 1.59 -12.91
CA ARG A 53 0.60 0.93 -12.54
C ARG A 53 1.72 1.97 -12.57
N VAL A 54 2.50 2.06 -11.50
CA VAL A 54 3.62 3.00 -11.38
C VAL A 54 4.87 2.20 -11.06
N GLU A 55 5.83 2.18 -11.98
CA GLU A 55 7.12 1.53 -11.73
C GLU A 55 7.79 2.21 -10.53
N LEU A 56 8.18 1.39 -9.57
CA LEU A 56 8.83 1.84 -8.35
C LEU A 56 9.88 0.82 -7.93
N ASP A 57 11.14 1.23 -8.01
CA ASP A 57 12.23 0.63 -7.27
C ASP A 57 12.63 1.57 -6.14
N TYR A 58 12.08 1.35 -4.94
CA TYR A 58 12.35 2.20 -3.78
C TYR A 58 13.79 2.08 -3.26
N HIS A 59 14.61 1.17 -3.79
CA HIS A 59 16.07 1.16 -3.55
C HIS A 59 16.84 2.10 -4.48
N SER A 60 16.22 2.52 -5.59
CA SER A 60 16.77 3.48 -6.53
C SER A 60 16.31 4.89 -6.20
N VAL A 61 17.24 5.76 -5.79
CA VAL A 61 16.94 7.16 -5.43
C VAL A 61 16.20 7.90 -6.56
N PRO A 62 16.60 7.80 -7.85
CA PRO A 62 15.83 8.40 -8.94
C PRO A 62 14.39 7.88 -9.04
N SER A 63 14.19 6.57 -8.90
CA SER A 63 12.85 5.97 -8.97
C SER A 63 11.98 6.40 -7.79
N ALA A 64 12.52 6.36 -6.57
CA ALA A 64 11.85 6.84 -5.36
C ALA A 64 11.44 8.32 -5.47
N ASN A 65 12.34 9.19 -5.93
CA ASN A 65 12.07 10.61 -6.10
C ASN A 65 11.00 10.88 -7.15
N GLY A 66 11.07 10.20 -8.31
CA GLY A 66 10.04 10.30 -9.35
C GLY A 66 8.67 9.82 -8.83
N PHE A 67 8.64 8.76 -8.04
CA PHE A 67 7.41 8.29 -7.40
C PHE A 67 6.83 9.32 -6.42
N LEU A 68 7.67 9.92 -5.57
CA LEU A 68 7.21 10.93 -4.60
C LEU A 68 6.59 12.16 -5.30
N GLN A 69 7.15 12.58 -6.45
CA GLN A 69 6.57 13.65 -7.27
C GLN A 69 5.19 13.27 -7.82
N ASN A 70 4.99 12.01 -8.20
CA ASN A 70 3.71 11.52 -8.71
C ASN A 70 2.59 11.52 -7.65
N LEU A 71 2.91 11.53 -6.35
CA LEU A 71 1.89 11.56 -5.31
C LEU A 71 0.93 12.75 -5.49
N ALA A 72 1.45 13.92 -5.92
CA ALA A 72 0.65 15.12 -6.16
C ALA A 72 -0.45 14.92 -7.23
N LEU A 73 -0.27 13.94 -8.14
CA LEU A 73 -1.24 13.60 -9.18
C LEU A 73 -2.48 12.88 -8.63
N TRP A 74 -2.48 12.47 -7.37
CA TRP A 74 -3.60 11.73 -6.76
C TRP A 74 -4.14 12.48 -5.53
N PRO A 75 -4.82 13.62 -5.74
CA PRO A 75 -5.23 14.50 -4.64
C PRO A 75 -6.28 13.88 -3.72
N ASN A 76 -7.09 12.95 -4.23
CA ASN A 76 -8.22 12.33 -3.52
C ASN A 76 -7.87 10.99 -2.84
N MET A 77 -6.58 10.72 -2.62
CA MET A 77 -6.14 9.51 -1.93
C MET A 77 -6.77 9.43 -0.54
N GLN A 78 -7.42 8.31 -0.25
CA GLN A 78 -8.08 8.06 1.04
C GLN A 78 -7.31 7.05 1.87
N SER A 79 -6.69 6.07 1.23
CA SER A 79 -5.87 5.07 1.93
C SER A 79 -4.61 4.74 1.13
N CYS A 80 -3.50 4.62 1.84
CA CYS A 80 -2.23 4.17 1.28
C CYS A 80 -1.72 2.98 2.08
N ILE A 81 -1.55 1.86 1.40
CA ILE A 81 -1.01 0.62 1.95
C ILE A 81 0.48 0.58 1.61
N LEU A 82 1.32 0.63 2.65
CA LEU A 82 2.77 0.60 2.55
C LEU A 82 3.29 -0.77 2.94
N TRP A 83 3.62 -1.59 1.94
CA TRP A 83 4.37 -2.82 2.15
C TRP A 83 5.75 -2.68 1.52
N VAL A 84 6.67 -2.13 2.31
CA VAL A 84 8.04 -1.84 1.91
C VAL A 84 8.97 -2.67 2.79
N HIS A 85 9.83 -3.47 2.17
CA HIS A 85 10.74 -4.32 2.92
C HIS A 85 11.92 -3.51 3.51
N SER A 86 12.31 -3.86 4.74
CA SER A 86 13.55 -3.37 5.36
C SER A 86 14.74 -3.67 4.44
N PRO A 87 15.74 -2.76 4.33
CA PRO A 87 15.98 -1.56 5.14
C PRO A 87 15.36 -0.25 4.60
N ALA A 88 14.39 -0.27 3.70
CA ALA A 88 13.87 0.94 3.03
C ALA A 88 12.90 1.79 3.89
N GLN A 89 13.17 1.95 5.19
CA GLN A 89 12.35 2.78 6.09
C GLN A 89 12.34 4.26 5.69
N SER A 90 13.45 4.80 5.19
CA SER A 90 13.55 6.18 4.72
C SER A 90 12.57 6.49 3.58
N PHE A 91 12.30 5.51 2.72
CA PHE A 91 11.28 5.65 1.68
C PHE A 91 9.87 5.74 2.29
N SER A 92 9.53 4.85 3.23
CA SER A 92 8.25 4.91 3.95
C SER A 92 8.07 6.26 4.67
N GLN A 93 9.13 6.78 5.32
CA GLN A 93 9.12 8.11 5.95
C GLN A 93 8.80 9.20 4.92
N ALA A 94 9.48 9.19 3.78
CA ALA A 94 9.28 10.20 2.73
C ALA A 94 7.84 10.18 2.17
N VAL A 95 7.26 9.00 1.97
CA VAL A 95 5.86 8.87 1.51
C VAL A 95 4.90 9.40 2.56
N ILE A 96 5.08 9.02 3.83
CA ILE A 96 4.24 9.49 4.93
C ILE A 96 4.36 11.01 5.11
N GLN A 97 5.58 11.55 5.05
CA GLN A 97 5.85 12.98 5.12
C GLN A 97 5.17 13.75 3.99
N ALA A 98 5.25 13.25 2.75
CA ALA A 98 4.58 13.87 1.60
C ALA A 98 3.06 13.88 1.76
N PHE A 99 2.47 12.83 2.33
CA PHE A 99 1.04 12.80 2.64
C PHE A 99 0.65 13.73 3.79
N ALA A 100 1.52 13.89 4.80
CA ALA A 100 1.25 14.71 5.98
C ALA A 100 1.18 16.20 5.63
N GLN A 101 1.79 16.62 4.52
CA GLN A 101 1.69 17.99 4.00
C GLN A 101 0.29 18.32 3.44
N ARG A 102 -0.56 17.32 3.20
CA ARG A 102 -1.90 17.52 2.64
C ARG A 102 -2.89 17.98 3.70
N ARG A 103 -3.83 18.83 3.30
CA ARG A 103 -4.96 19.25 4.15
C ARG A 103 -5.79 18.07 4.68
N LYS A 104 -5.92 17.00 3.89
CA LYS A 104 -6.58 15.75 4.27
C LYS A 104 -5.65 14.58 3.92
N PRO A 105 -4.72 14.20 4.80
CA PRO A 105 -3.86 13.05 4.56
C PRO A 105 -4.69 11.75 4.46
N PRO A 106 -4.33 10.79 3.60
CA PRO A 106 -4.92 9.47 3.61
C PRO A 106 -4.61 8.72 4.92
N HIS A 107 -5.42 7.71 5.22
CA HIS A 107 -5.06 6.72 6.22
C HIS A 107 -3.88 5.87 5.72
N ILE A 108 -2.78 5.86 6.47
CA ILE A 108 -1.62 5.02 6.19
C ILE A 108 -1.81 3.66 6.86
N ILE A 109 -1.81 2.60 6.06
CA ILE A 109 -1.80 1.21 6.52
C ILE A 109 -0.41 0.66 6.24
N GLU A 110 0.41 0.57 7.28
CA GLU A 110 1.77 0.06 7.15
C GLU A 110 1.79 -1.44 7.43
N VAL A 111 2.23 -2.21 6.43
CA VAL A 111 2.33 -3.66 6.49
C VAL A 111 3.75 -4.06 6.87
N LEU A 112 3.90 -4.71 8.02
CA LEU A 112 5.18 -5.08 8.60
C LEU A 112 5.39 -6.58 8.55
N GLY A 113 6.63 -7.01 8.33
CA GLY A 113 7.05 -8.38 8.62
C GLY A 113 7.01 -8.67 10.14
N SER A 114 7.08 -9.94 10.50
CA SER A 114 6.96 -10.40 11.90
C SER A 114 7.95 -9.72 12.85
N GLN A 115 9.18 -9.46 12.39
CA GLN A 115 10.26 -8.84 13.16
C GLN A 115 10.53 -7.38 12.78
N ALA A 116 9.77 -6.79 11.85
CA ALA A 116 10.02 -5.42 11.41
C ALA A 116 9.56 -4.40 12.47
N THR A 117 10.30 -3.31 12.62
CA THR A 117 9.86 -2.17 13.41
C THR A 117 8.99 -1.25 12.55
N PRO A 118 7.93 -0.64 13.12
CA PRO A 118 7.19 0.41 12.43
C PRO A 118 8.13 1.56 12.06
N THR A 119 7.90 2.20 10.92
CA THR A 119 8.58 3.43 10.51
C THR A 119 8.53 4.49 11.63
N ASP A 120 9.68 5.03 12.02
CA ASP A 120 9.76 6.13 12.98
C ASP A 120 9.30 7.43 12.31
N LEU A 121 8.37 8.14 12.96
CA LEU A 121 7.80 9.41 12.48
C LEU A 121 8.08 10.57 13.44
N SER A 122 8.97 10.40 14.42
CA SER A 122 9.39 11.43 15.38
C SER A 122 9.79 12.74 14.69
N HIS A 123 10.43 12.67 13.52
CA HIS A 123 10.83 13.87 12.77
C HIS A 123 9.70 14.58 12.00
N ILE A 124 8.47 14.08 12.04
CA ILE A 124 7.32 14.59 11.27
C ILE A 124 6.40 15.50 12.11
N GLU A 125 6.80 15.83 13.35
CA GLU A 125 6.03 16.57 14.38
C GLU A 125 5.33 17.87 13.95
N LYS A 126 5.75 18.51 12.86
CA LYS A 126 5.19 19.80 12.38
C LYS A 126 4.16 19.68 11.26
N LEU A 127 3.78 18.47 10.84
CA LEU A 127 2.86 18.25 9.73
C LEU A 127 1.44 17.89 10.21
N ASN A 128 0.48 17.81 9.27
CA ASN A 128 -0.88 17.40 9.63
C ASN A 128 -0.86 15.98 10.21
N LEU A 129 -1.72 15.75 11.21
CA LEU A 129 -1.84 14.46 11.85
C LEU A 129 -2.22 13.39 10.82
N ILE A 130 -1.37 12.39 10.66
CA ILE A 130 -1.66 11.21 9.87
C ILE A 130 -2.30 10.15 10.75
N ARG A 131 -3.48 9.70 10.34
CA ARG A 131 -4.02 8.45 10.85
C ARG A 131 -3.18 7.30 10.31
N ARG A 132 -2.69 6.43 11.21
CA ARG A 132 -1.85 5.28 10.87
C ARG A 132 -2.35 4.01 11.57
N THR A 133 -2.39 2.91 10.82
CA THR A 133 -2.59 1.56 11.36
C THR A 133 -1.44 0.68 10.92
N THR A 134 -0.87 -0.08 11.85
CA THR A 134 0.16 -1.06 11.54
C THR A 134 -0.45 -2.45 11.49
N VAL A 135 -0.22 -3.17 10.39
CA VAL A 135 -0.61 -4.58 10.21
C VAL A 135 0.65 -5.43 10.23
N ARG A 136 0.85 -6.19 11.31
CA ARG A 136 1.99 -7.10 11.42
C ARG A 136 1.65 -8.47 10.86
N LEU A 137 2.37 -8.86 9.82
CA LEU A 137 2.30 -10.19 9.24
C LEU A 137 3.11 -11.18 10.08
N GLY A 138 2.74 -12.46 10.02
CA GLY A 138 3.37 -13.49 10.82
C GLY A 138 2.98 -14.87 10.36
N ARG A 139 2.87 -15.78 11.32
CA ARG A 139 2.56 -17.19 11.13
C ARG A 139 1.20 -17.52 11.73
N HIS A 140 0.55 -18.53 11.16
CA HIS A 140 -0.68 -19.12 11.69
C HIS A 140 -0.32 -20.31 12.58
N GLN A 141 -0.94 -20.40 13.75
CA GLN A 141 -0.75 -21.53 14.65
C GLN A 141 -1.65 -22.68 14.21
N GLU A 142 -1.09 -23.86 14.08
CA GLU A 142 -1.80 -25.10 13.78
C GLU A 142 -1.63 -26.08 14.94
N PRO A 143 -2.49 -27.10 15.06
CA PRO A 143 -2.35 -28.12 16.10
C PRO A 143 -0.97 -28.79 16.13
N THR A 144 -0.31 -28.92 14.97
CA THR A 144 0.99 -29.58 14.80
C THR A 144 2.16 -28.59 14.69
N GLY A 145 1.95 -27.29 14.86
CA GLY A 145 3.02 -26.31 14.83
C GLY A 145 2.63 -24.96 14.23
N TRP A 146 3.45 -24.46 13.29
CA TRP A 146 3.24 -23.17 12.66
C TRP A 146 3.41 -23.26 11.16
N ARG A 147 2.59 -22.52 10.42
CA ARG A 147 2.81 -22.26 9.00
C ARG A 147 2.81 -20.77 8.70
N TRP A 148 3.43 -20.41 7.59
CA TRP A 148 3.32 -19.06 7.05
C TRP A 148 1.89 -18.78 6.57
N LEU A 149 1.48 -17.51 6.66
CA LEU A 149 0.22 -17.06 6.10
C LEU A 149 0.28 -17.13 4.58
N THR A 150 -0.83 -17.55 3.96
CA THR A 150 -1.03 -17.48 2.52
C THR A 150 -1.21 -16.03 2.06
N HIS A 151 -1.03 -15.76 0.77
CA HIS A 151 -1.28 -14.43 0.20
C HIS A 151 -2.71 -13.94 0.47
N ARG A 152 -3.67 -14.87 0.44
CA ARG A 152 -5.08 -14.61 0.74
C ARG A 152 -5.26 -14.15 2.19
N GLU A 153 -4.71 -14.88 3.15
CA GLU A 153 -4.79 -14.53 4.57
C GLU A 153 -4.05 -13.21 4.88
N ILE A 154 -2.92 -12.96 4.23
CA ILE A 154 -2.20 -11.69 4.32
C ILE A 154 -3.07 -10.55 3.80
N SER A 155 -3.63 -10.71 2.60
CA SER A 155 -4.51 -9.72 1.98
C SER A 155 -5.76 -9.45 2.81
N ALA A 156 -6.41 -10.49 3.34
CA ALA A 156 -7.57 -10.36 4.22
C ALA A 156 -7.23 -9.61 5.52
N LYS A 157 -6.08 -9.89 6.15
CA LYS A 157 -5.63 -9.14 7.33
C LYS A 157 -5.38 -7.66 7.02
N VAL A 158 -4.79 -7.35 5.87
CA VAL A 158 -4.54 -5.97 5.43
C VAL A 158 -5.83 -5.26 4.98
N ALA A 159 -6.87 -6.01 4.59
CA ALA A 159 -8.17 -5.46 4.26
C ALA A 159 -8.96 -4.96 5.48
N LEU A 160 -8.73 -5.50 6.69
CA LEU A 160 -9.51 -5.14 7.88
C LEU A 160 -9.56 -3.63 8.16
N PRO A 161 -8.44 -2.88 8.15
CA PRO A 161 -8.49 -1.44 8.35
C PRO A 161 -9.18 -0.70 7.20
N LEU A 162 -9.11 -1.23 5.96
CA LEU A 162 -9.83 -0.67 4.81
C LEU A 162 -11.33 -0.87 4.93
N MET A 163 -11.79 -2.04 5.38
CA MET A 163 -13.21 -2.34 5.59
C MET A 163 -13.82 -1.43 6.66
N LYS A 164 -13.05 -1.08 7.71
CA LYS A 164 -13.48 -0.13 8.73
C LYS A 164 -13.71 1.27 8.14
N ASP A 165 -12.90 1.66 7.17
CA ASP A 165 -12.96 3.00 6.55
C ASP A 165 -13.93 3.08 5.39
N HIS A 166 -14.08 1.97 4.67
CA HIS A 166 -14.81 1.85 3.43
C HIS A 166 -15.65 0.56 3.45
N PRO A 167 -16.70 0.50 4.28
CA PRO A 167 -17.50 -0.72 4.47
C PRO A 167 -18.20 -1.20 3.19
N THR A 168 -18.34 -0.31 2.20
CA THR A 168 -18.96 -0.61 0.90
C THR A 168 -18.05 -1.33 -0.09
N LEU A 169 -16.76 -1.54 0.23
CA LEU A 169 -15.82 -2.21 -0.68
C LEU A 169 -16.03 -3.72 -0.81
N GLY A 170 -16.81 -4.37 0.06
CA GLY A 170 -17.09 -5.81 -0.04
C GLY A 170 -15.84 -6.70 0.06
N LEU A 171 -14.85 -6.30 0.86
CA LEU A 171 -13.58 -7.03 1.01
C LEU A 171 -13.66 -8.22 1.98
N ASP A 172 -14.86 -8.57 2.45
CA ASP A 172 -15.15 -9.70 3.35
C ASP A 172 -14.83 -11.06 2.72
N ARG A 173 -14.72 -11.11 1.38
CA ARG A 173 -14.55 -12.36 0.62
C ARG A 173 -13.13 -12.61 0.12
N ILE A 174 -12.18 -11.72 0.43
CA ILE A 174 -10.79 -11.81 -0.03
C ILE A 174 -10.19 -13.17 0.31
#